data_AF-A0A4P6JMG1-F1
#
_entry.id   AF-A0A4P6JMG1-F1
#
_cell.length_a   1.000
_cell.length_b   1.000
_cell.length_c   1.000
_cell.angle_alpha   90.00
_cell.angle_beta   90.00
_cell.angle_gamma   90.00
#
_symmetry.space_group_name_H-M   'P 1'
#
loop_
_entity.id
_entity.type
_entity.pdbx_description
1 polymer ?
#
loop_
_entity_poly.entity_id
_entity_poly.type
_entity_poly.pdbx_seq_one_letter_code
_entity_poly.pdbx_strand_id
1 'polypeptide(L)'
;MVKNLETLLLGKESCPLKPFKLKLDKEARQSSRKIDYGSAGKGLSRKNDTDAIAEASPENLTGSIPVEAEELSAKEPQKYTWPGWQRLWLWIPFWILIILAAFLRFWHLGDRPLHFDESEHAHYSSVLLQNLQHWSWCYGLNHAPANYACYQYNPLLHGPFQFHIIALVYQISQWLGVPDHGVNNTTARIAAALLGTVIVGLPYFLRDYLGNIAAWLASFFLAVSPSMVYFSRFTREDIYMACFTLTLVVAIARYMREQKIRWIILAAASFALSYATSEATFLTIAIFGSFLGALIV
;
A
#
# COMPACT_ATOMS: atom_id res chain seq x y z
N MET A 1 -42.76 42.03 -18.18
CA MET A 1 -43.54 40.91 -18.75
C MET A 1 -42.86 39.62 -18.31
N VAL A 2 -43.00 39.35 -17.01
CA VAL A 2 -42.62 38.11 -16.33
C VAL A 2 -43.81 37.16 -16.51
N LYS A 3 -43.52 35.85 -16.54
CA LYS A 3 -44.43 34.70 -16.76
C LYS A 3 -44.47 34.23 -18.21
N ASN A 4 -43.63 33.23 -18.52
CA ASN A 4 -43.94 32.08 -19.39
C ASN A 4 -42.69 31.26 -19.76
N LEU A 5 -41.80 30.97 -18.80
CA LEU A 5 -40.76 29.95 -18.99
C LEU A 5 -40.72 28.88 -17.88
N GLU A 6 -41.59 28.97 -16.86
CA GLU A 6 -41.71 27.94 -15.80
C GLU A 6 -42.60 26.75 -16.19
N THR A 7 -43.20 26.76 -17.39
CA THR A 7 -44.22 25.78 -17.80
C THR A 7 -43.72 24.69 -18.75
N LEU A 8 -42.41 24.60 -19.00
CA LEU A 8 -41.83 23.65 -19.99
C LEU A 8 -40.85 22.61 -19.41
N LEU A 9 -40.55 22.63 -18.10
CA LEU A 9 -39.62 21.68 -17.48
C LEU A 9 -40.19 20.91 -16.28
N LEU A 10 -41.51 20.98 -16.05
CA LEU A 10 -42.22 20.17 -15.06
C LEU A 10 -43.10 19.12 -15.73
N GLY A 11 -42.48 18.26 -16.55
CA GLY A 11 -43.06 17.01 -17.03
C GLY A 11 -42.78 15.87 -16.04
N LYS A 12 -43.45 15.90 -14.88
CA LYS A 12 -43.59 14.71 -14.02
C LYS A 12 -44.75 13.88 -14.55
N GLU A 13 -44.46 12.84 -15.33
CA GLU A 13 -45.34 11.67 -15.38
C GLU A 13 -44.55 10.41 -15.09
N SER A 14 -44.94 9.82 -13.97
CA SER A 14 -44.32 8.72 -13.25
C SER A 14 -44.56 7.39 -13.97
N CYS A 15 -43.50 6.66 -14.30
CA CYS A 15 -43.62 5.26 -14.69
C CYS A 15 -43.93 4.40 -13.45
N PRO A 16 -45.02 3.62 -13.40
CA PRO A 16 -45.37 2.87 -12.20
C PRO A 16 -44.52 1.60 -12.12
N LEU A 17 -43.38 1.67 -11.42
CA LEU A 17 -42.67 0.47 -11.00
C LEU A 17 -43.51 -0.24 -9.92
N LYS A 18 -44.07 -1.40 -10.28
CA LYS A 18 -44.71 -2.32 -9.33
C LYS A 18 -43.74 -2.61 -8.17
N PRO A 19 -44.20 -2.64 -6.91
CA PRO A 19 -43.34 -2.99 -5.80
C PRO A 19 -42.90 -4.44 -5.94
N PHE A 20 -41.60 -4.66 -6.13
CA PHE A 20 -41.00 -5.98 -6.02
C PHE A 20 -41.04 -6.39 -4.53
N LYS A 21 -42.08 -7.16 -4.15
CA LYS A 21 -42.16 -7.79 -2.83
C LYS A 21 -41.06 -8.85 -2.75
N LEU A 22 -39.98 -8.53 -2.05
CA LEU A 22 -39.07 -9.55 -1.54
C LEU A 22 -39.84 -10.42 -0.54
N LYS A 23 -40.08 -11.67 -0.90
CA LYS A 23 -40.51 -12.72 0.02
C LYS A 23 -39.32 -12.98 0.95
N LEU A 24 -39.34 -12.39 2.13
CA LEU A 24 -38.47 -12.77 3.24
C LEU A 24 -38.88 -14.17 3.68
N ASP A 25 -38.17 -15.20 3.23
CA ASP A 25 -38.26 -16.53 3.82
C ASP A 25 -37.75 -16.44 5.27
N LYS A 26 -38.69 -16.62 6.19
CA LYS A 26 -38.44 -16.74 7.62
C LYS A 26 -37.97 -18.16 7.94
N GLU A 27 -36.73 -18.50 7.59
CA GLU A 27 -36.08 -19.72 8.10
C GLU A 27 -34.60 -19.50 8.47
N ALA A 28 -34.31 -18.40 9.15
CA ALA A 28 -33.00 -18.22 9.81
C ALA A 28 -33.19 -17.68 11.23
N ARG A 29 -33.88 -18.47 12.07
CA ARG A 29 -33.98 -18.19 13.50
C ARG A 29 -33.93 -19.46 14.33
N GLN A 30 -32.78 -20.14 14.32
CA GLN A 30 -32.25 -20.89 15.47
C GLN A 30 -30.94 -21.58 15.08
N SER A 31 -29.81 -20.92 15.32
CA SER A 31 -28.55 -21.63 15.56
C SER A 31 -27.55 -20.74 16.30
N SER A 32 -27.93 -20.29 17.49
CA SER A 32 -26.93 -19.92 18.49
C SER A 32 -26.46 -21.21 19.16
N ARG A 33 -25.37 -21.80 18.65
CA ARG A 33 -24.64 -22.82 19.40
C ARG A 33 -23.31 -22.24 19.88
N LYS A 34 -23.28 -21.97 21.19
CA LYS A 34 -22.08 -21.86 22.01
C LYS A 34 -21.18 -23.07 21.72
N ILE A 35 -19.91 -22.83 21.42
CA ILE A 35 -18.89 -23.87 21.44
C ILE A 35 -18.36 -23.90 22.87
N ASP A 36 -18.84 -24.87 23.64
CA ASP A 36 -18.29 -25.30 24.93
C ASP A 36 -17.23 -26.38 24.65
N TYR A 37 -16.00 -26.18 25.11
CA TYR A 37 -14.98 -27.23 25.08
C TYR A 37 -15.09 -28.04 26.38
N GLY A 38 -15.87 -29.12 26.31
CA GLY A 38 -16.05 -30.08 27.40
C GLY A 38 -15.94 -31.52 26.90
N SER A 39 -14.83 -32.15 27.30
CA SER A 39 -14.57 -33.59 27.48
C SER A 39 -15.69 -34.60 27.17
N ALA A 40 -15.38 -35.59 26.34
CA ALA A 40 -15.98 -36.93 26.43
C ALA A 40 -15.00 -37.99 25.91
N GLY A 41 -14.46 -38.78 26.83
CA GLY A 41 -13.75 -40.02 26.53
C GLY A 41 -14.69 -41.15 26.13
N LYS A 42 -14.11 -42.18 25.52
CA LYS A 42 -14.66 -43.55 25.51
C LYS A 42 -13.71 -44.44 26.30
N GLY A 43 -14.22 -45.04 27.36
CA GLY A 43 -13.55 -46.10 28.12
C GLY A 43 -13.92 -47.50 27.61
N LEU A 44 -13.20 -48.49 28.11
CA LEU A 44 -13.66 -49.81 28.57
C LEU A 44 -12.46 -50.47 29.29
N SER A 45 -12.37 -50.41 30.62
CA SER A 45 -12.77 -51.43 31.60
C SER A 45 -11.94 -52.72 31.62
N ARG A 46 -11.10 -52.89 32.67
CA ARG A 46 -11.24 -54.02 33.63
C ARG A 46 -10.26 -53.95 34.82
N LYS A 47 -10.88 -54.02 36.00
CA LYS A 47 -10.49 -54.70 37.26
C LYS A 47 -9.14 -54.43 37.94
N ASN A 48 -9.27 -53.94 39.17
CA ASN A 48 -8.34 -54.12 40.30
C ASN A 48 -8.01 -55.59 40.49
N ASP A 49 -6.77 -55.86 40.88
CA ASP A 49 -6.42 -56.70 42.03
C ASP A 49 -5.04 -56.25 42.54
N THR A 50 -5.01 -55.86 43.80
CA THR A 50 -3.81 -55.74 44.64
C THR A 50 -3.22 -57.13 44.82
N ASP A 51 -1.90 -57.30 44.63
CA ASP A 51 -1.07 -58.21 45.40
C ASP A 51 0.42 -58.06 45.05
N ALA A 52 1.25 -58.31 46.06
CA ALA A 52 2.67 -58.65 46.01
C ALA A 52 3.72 -57.54 45.80
N ILE A 53 4.22 -57.08 46.93
CA ILE A 53 5.57 -56.55 47.17
C ILE A 53 6.61 -57.59 46.70
N ALA A 54 7.57 -57.18 45.87
CA ALA A 54 8.87 -57.84 45.71
C ALA A 54 9.91 -56.83 45.20
N GLU A 55 10.51 -56.13 46.17
CA GLU A 55 11.92 -55.74 46.29
C GLU A 55 12.83 -55.97 45.06
N ALA A 56 13.32 -54.87 44.45
CA ALA A 56 14.52 -54.88 43.62
C ALA A 56 15.34 -53.59 43.88
N SER A 57 16.60 -53.80 44.24
CA SER A 57 17.63 -52.88 44.73
C SER A 57 17.96 -51.70 43.78
N PRO A 58 18.36 -50.52 44.29
CA PRO A 58 18.75 -49.39 43.46
C PRO A 58 20.24 -49.46 43.11
N GLU A 59 20.59 -50.25 42.10
CA GLU A 59 21.92 -50.15 41.48
C GLU A 59 21.78 -50.09 39.95
N ASN A 60 22.57 -49.18 39.36
CA ASN A 60 22.77 -48.93 37.93
C ASN A 60 21.70 -48.15 37.16
N LEU A 61 21.70 -46.82 37.35
CA LEU A 61 21.38 -45.86 36.28
C LEU A 61 22.26 -44.59 36.43
N THR A 62 23.57 -44.75 36.40
CA THR A 62 24.54 -43.66 36.16
C THR A 62 25.08 -43.76 34.74
N GLY A 63 24.19 -43.62 33.76
CA GLY A 63 24.55 -43.28 32.40
C GLY A 63 24.48 -41.77 32.24
N SER A 64 25.61 -41.09 32.40
CA SER A 64 25.75 -39.68 32.07
C SER A 64 25.56 -39.49 30.56
N ILE A 65 24.39 -39.01 30.14
CA ILE A 65 24.23 -38.43 28.80
C ILE A 65 25.00 -37.10 28.83
N PRO A 66 26.04 -36.90 27.99
CA PRO A 66 26.61 -35.59 27.83
C PRO A 66 25.57 -34.73 27.13
N VAL A 67 24.86 -33.92 27.90
CA VAL A 67 24.13 -32.78 27.36
C VAL A 67 25.21 -31.79 26.97
N GLU A 68 25.66 -31.88 25.72
CA GLU A 68 26.33 -30.77 25.05
C GLU A 68 25.32 -29.62 25.06
N ALA A 69 25.45 -28.75 26.07
CA ALA A 69 24.82 -27.46 26.07
C ALA A 69 25.43 -26.72 24.88
N GLU A 70 24.79 -26.84 23.72
CA GLU A 70 25.00 -25.92 22.63
C GLU A 70 24.63 -24.55 23.19
N GLU A 71 25.66 -23.80 23.63
CA GLU A 71 25.54 -22.40 23.92
C GLU A 71 24.89 -21.79 22.69
N LEU A 72 23.59 -21.49 22.81
CA LEU A 72 22.90 -20.59 21.91
C LEU A 72 23.58 -19.25 22.11
N SER A 73 24.70 -19.07 21.40
CA SER A 73 25.48 -17.86 21.34
C SER A 73 24.53 -16.80 20.84
N ALA A 74 23.93 -16.08 21.78
CA ALA A 74 23.12 -14.92 21.52
C ALA A 74 24.01 -13.97 20.74
N LYS A 75 23.84 -13.94 19.41
CA LYS A 75 24.56 -13.01 18.53
C LYS A 75 24.42 -11.63 19.15
N GLU A 76 25.53 -11.10 19.66
CA GLU A 76 25.54 -9.78 20.27
C GLU A 76 24.84 -8.80 19.31
N PRO A 77 23.97 -7.91 19.81
CA PRO A 77 23.30 -6.94 18.96
C PRO A 77 24.37 -6.14 18.22
N GLN A 78 24.43 -6.32 16.89
CA GLN A 78 25.45 -5.68 16.06
C GLN A 78 25.44 -4.18 16.34
N LYS A 79 26.50 -3.69 16.99
CA LYS A 79 26.70 -2.25 17.19
C LYS A 79 26.69 -1.57 15.83
N TYR A 80 25.75 -0.66 15.65
CA TYR A 80 25.66 0.18 14.46
C TYR A 80 26.97 0.99 14.35
N THR A 81 27.78 0.64 13.36
CA THR A 81 28.99 1.39 13.02
C THR A 81 28.66 2.35 11.89
N TRP A 82 29.07 3.60 12.04
CA TRP A 82 28.93 4.59 10.99
C TRP A 82 29.63 4.11 9.71
N PRO A 83 29.03 4.30 8.53
CA PRO A 83 29.68 3.91 7.29
C PRO A 83 31.01 4.65 7.16
N GLY A 84 32.11 3.91 6.98
CA GLY A 84 33.42 4.51 6.76
C GLY A 84 33.40 5.46 5.56
N TRP A 85 34.18 6.53 5.60
CA TRP A 85 34.22 7.60 4.59
C TRP A 85 34.26 7.11 3.14
N GLN A 86 34.92 5.97 2.88
CA GLN A 86 34.96 5.31 1.56
C GLN A 86 33.57 4.89 1.03
N ARG A 87 32.64 4.51 1.90
CA ARG A 87 31.25 4.17 1.51
C ARG A 87 30.43 5.41 1.17
N LEU A 88 30.72 6.55 1.80
CA LEU A 88 30.04 7.82 1.48
C LEU A 88 30.37 8.29 0.07
N TRP A 89 31.62 8.13 -0.37
CA TRP A 89 32.03 8.41 -1.75
C TRP A 89 31.26 7.61 -2.80
N LEU A 90 30.83 6.38 -2.48
CA LEU A 90 29.99 5.57 -3.36
C LEU A 90 28.53 6.07 -3.42
N TRP A 91 28.07 6.83 -2.43
CA TRP A 91 26.68 7.29 -2.34
C TRP A 91 26.49 8.69 -2.90
N ILE A 92 27.50 9.56 -2.75
CA ILE A 92 27.52 10.91 -3.33
C ILE A 92 27.02 10.95 -4.79
N PRO A 93 27.50 10.11 -5.72
CA PRO A 93 27.05 10.18 -7.11
C PRO A 93 25.56 9.86 -7.29
N PHE A 94 24.98 9.00 -6.45
CA PHE A 94 23.54 8.74 -6.46
C PHE A 94 22.74 9.87 -5.83
N TRP A 95 23.22 10.45 -4.73
CA TRP A 95 22.60 11.62 -4.12
C TRP A 95 22.54 12.81 -5.07
N ILE A 96 23.59 13.06 -5.84
CA ILE A 96 23.61 14.09 -6.88
C ILE A 96 22.48 13.85 -7.90
N LEU A 97 22.29 12.61 -8.35
CA LEU A 97 21.22 12.27 -9.30
C LEU A 97 19.82 12.43 -8.70
N ILE A 98 19.64 12.08 -7.42
CA ILE A 98 18.37 12.27 -6.71
C ILE A 98 18.05 13.76 -6.56
N ILE A 99 19.05 14.58 -6.21
CA ILE A 99 18.89 16.03 -6.10
C ILE A 99 18.58 16.64 -7.47
N LEU A 100 19.29 16.23 -8.53
CA LEU A 100 19.00 16.64 -9.90
C LEU A 100 17.57 16.26 -10.31
N ALA A 101 17.17 15.02 -10.01
CA ALA A 101 15.83 14.53 -10.30
C ALA A 101 14.74 15.32 -9.57
N ALA A 102 14.95 15.62 -8.28
CA ALA A 102 14.08 16.45 -7.48
C ALA A 102 13.99 17.87 -8.08
N PHE A 103 15.13 18.48 -8.41
CA PHE A 103 15.16 19.79 -9.03
C PHE A 103 14.32 19.82 -10.31
N LEU A 104 14.56 18.90 -11.26
CA LEU A 104 13.82 18.86 -12.52
C LEU A 104 12.31 18.63 -12.35
N ARG A 105 11.88 17.95 -11.28
CA ARG A 105 10.48 17.62 -11.03
C ARG A 105 9.75 18.68 -10.23
N PHE A 106 10.41 19.31 -9.26
CA PHE A 106 9.80 20.32 -8.40
C PHE A 106 9.94 21.76 -8.92
N TRP A 107 10.90 22.02 -9.83
CA TRP A 107 11.08 23.33 -10.44
C TRP A 107 9.83 23.78 -11.20
N HIS A 108 9.17 24.85 -10.74
CA HIS A 108 7.97 25.41 -11.38
C HIS A 108 6.83 24.39 -11.58
N LEU A 109 6.59 23.56 -10.57
CA LEU A 109 5.63 22.45 -10.65
C LEU A 109 4.16 22.93 -10.83
N GLY A 110 3.82 24.10 -10.28
CA GLY A 110 2.46 24.66 -10.30
C GLY A 110 2.15 25.59 -11.48
N ASP A 111 3.12 25.96 -12.30
CA ASP A 111 3.02 27.06 -13.26
C ASP A 111 1.94 26.86 -14.34
N ARG A 112 1.67 25.60 -14.70
CA ARG A 112 0.65 25.27 -15.70
C ARG A 112 -0.69 24.91 -15.04
N PRO A 113 -1.83 25.25 -15.68
CA PRO A 113 -3.13 24.81 -15.22
C PRO A 113 -3.23 23.27 -15.21
N LEU A 114 -4.15 22.75 -14.40
CA LEU A 114 -4.43 21.32 -14.35
C LEU A 114 -5.05 20.87 -15.68
N HIS A 115 -4.55 19.75 -16.21
CA HIS A 115 -5.26 19.05 -17.28
C HIS A 115 -6.58 18.46 -16.75
N PHE A 116 -7.48 18.05 -17.65
CA PHE A 116 -8.77 17.51 -17.28
C PHE A 116 -8.64 16.37 -16.25
N ASP A 117 -7.84 15.34 -16.54
CA ASP A 117 -7.59 14.21 -15.63
C ASP A 117 -6.96 14.66 -14.29
N GLU A 118 -6.03 15.62 -14.32
CA GLU A 118 -5.42 16.14 -13.08
C GLU A 118 -6.43 16.88 -12.22
N SER A 119 -7.34 17.63 -12.86
CA SER A 119 -8.37 18.42 -12.17
C SER A 119 -9.36 17.53 -11.44
N GLU A 120 -9.66 16.37 -12.02
CA GLU A 120 -10.51 15.37 -11.41
C GLU A 120 -9.89 14.76 -10.15
N HIS A 121 -8.63 14.32 -10.24
CA HIS A 121 -7.89 13.84 -9.08
C HIS A 121 -7.73 14.92 -8.00
N ALA A 122 -7.39 16.15 -8.39
CA ALA A 122 -7.26 17.26 -7.46
C ALA A 122 -8.60 17.59 -6.75
N HIS A 123 -9.71 17.61 -7.51
CA HIS A 123 -11.04 17.91 -6.98
C HIS A 123 -11.50 16.85 -5.99
N TYR A 124 -11.53 15.57 -6.37
CA TYR A 124 -12.00 14.51 -5.47
C TYR A 124 -11.10 14.30 -4.26
N SER A 125 -9.79 14.59 -4.38
CA SER A 125 -8.90 14.62 -3.21
C SER A 125 -9.24 15.76 -2.25
N SER A 126 -9.65 16.92 -2.77
CA SER A 126 -10.11 18.04 -1.93
C SER A 126 -11.44 17.74 -1.24
N VAL A 127 -12.37 17.04 -1.92
CA VAL A 127 -13.62 16.55 -1.33
C VAL A 127 -13.31 15.54 -0.22
N LEU A 128 -12.44 14.57 -0.49
CA LEU A 128 -11.99 13.59 0.50
C LEU A 128 -11.36 14.25 1.73
N LEU A 129 -10.51 15.26 1.53
CA LEU A 129 -9.92 16.05 2.62
C LEU A 129 -10.99 16.71 3.50
N GLN A 130 -11.95 17.40 2.89
CA GLN A 130 -13.06 18.04 3.61
C GLN A 130 -13.87 16.99 4.40
N ASN A 131 -14.10 15.82 3.80
CA ASN A 131 -14.78 14.70 4.46
C ASN A 131 -14.01 14.15 5.65
N LEU A 132 -12.69 14.06 5.59
CA LEU A 132 -11.87 13.64 6.73
C LEU A 132 -11.95 14.66 7.88
N GLN A 133 -12.07 15.95 7.57
CA GLN A 133 -12.22 17.02 8.56
C GLN A 133 -13.63 17.05 9.18
N HIS A 134 -14.66 16.66 8.43
CA HIS A 134 -16.06 16.64 8.88
C HIS A 134 -16.72 15.27 8.65
N TRP A 135 -16.08 14.20 9.15
CA TRP A 135 -16.49 12.82 8.88
C TRP A 135 -17.93 12.50 9.32
N SER A 136 -18.40 13.14 10.41
CA SER A 136 -19.75 12.94 10.95
C SER A 136 -20.85 13.39 10.00
N TRP A 137 -20.55 14.25 9.01
CA TRP A 137 -21.55 14.70 8.04
C TRP A 137 -21.81 13.66 6.94
N CYS A 138 -20.87 12.74 6.72
CA CYS A 138 -21.05 11.64 5.76
C CYS A 138 -21.65 10.37 6.38
N TYR A 139 -21.51 10.19 7.70
CA TYR A 139 -21.93 8.97 8.40
C TYR A 139 -22.95 9.21 9.53
N GLY A 140 -23.33 10.45 9.80
CA GLY A 140 -24.26 10.82 10.86
C GLY A 140 -25.74 10.69 10.49
N LEU A 141 -26.60 10.67 11.52
CA LEU A 141 -28.07 10.76 11.38
C LEU A 141 -28.53 12.11 10.80
N ASN A 142 -27.70 13.14 10.93
CA ASN A 142 -27.95 14.44 10.32
C ASN A 142 -27.45 14.40 8.88
N HIS A 143 -28.33 14.67 7.93
CA HIS A 143 -27.94 14.81 6.53
C HIS A 143 -26.85 15.88 6.37
N ALA A 144 -25.89 15.60 5.50
CA ALA A 144 -24.89 16.59 5.12
C ALA A 144 -25.58 17.88 4.62
N PRO A 145 -24.96 19.06 4.82
CA PRO A 145 -25.48 20.30 4.26
C PRO A 145 -25.76 20.17 2.75
N ALA A 146 -26.73 20.90 2.22
CA ALA A 146 -27.20 20.76 0.83
C ALA A 146 -26.11 20.89 -0.27
N ASN A 147 -24.94 21.44 0.07
CA ASN A 147 -23.80 21.63 -0.84
C ASN A 147 -22.57 20.80 -0.45
N TYR A 148 -22.74 19.75 0.37
CA TYR A 148 -21.65 18.92 0.85
C TYR A 148 -21.64 17.58 0.14
N ALA A 149 -20.56 17.31 -0.61
CA ALA A 149 -20.36 16.04 -1.28
C ALA A 149 -19.55 15.10 -0.39
N CYS A 150 -20.01 13.85 -0.26
CA CYS A 150 -19.23 12.79 0.35
C CYS A 150 -18.52 12.00 -0.74
N TYR A 151 -17.21 11.80 -0.58
CA TYR A 151 -16.37 11.02 -1.45
C TYR A 151 -16.93 9.59 -1.53
N GLN A 152 -17.21 9.17 -2.75
CA GLN A 152 -17.63 7.81 -3.08
C GLN A 152 -16.64 7.27 -4.11
N TYR A 153 -16.11 6.09 -3.85
CA TYR A 153 -15.25 5.43 -4.81
C TYR A 153 -16.03 5.16 -6.10
N ASN A 154 -15.48 5.65 -7.22
CA ASN A 154 -15.99 5.39 -8.54
C ASN A 154 -14.92 4.62 -9.33
N PRO A 155 -15.19 3.37 -9.74
CA PRO A 155 -14.21 2.57 -10.48
C PRO A 155 -13.85 3.14 -11.86
N LEU A 156 -14.62 4.10 -12.38
CA LEU A 156 -14.25 4.83 -13.60
C LEU A 156 -13.07 5.79 -13.39
N LEU A 157 -12.72 6.11 -12.15
CA LEU A 157 -11.70 7.12 -11.80
C LEU A 157 -10.40 6.49 -11.26
N HIS A 158 -10.07 5.30 -11.76
CA HIS A 158 -8.95 4.47 -11.30
C HIS A 158 -9.01 4.13 -9.80
N GLY A 159 -7.89 3.66 -9.26
CA GLY A 159 -7.81 3.18 -7.89
C GLY A 159 -7.82 4.31 -6.85
N PRO A 160 -8.23 4.01 -5.60
CA PRO A 160 -8.41 5.02 -4.55
C PRO A 160 -7.10 5.66 -4.06
N PHE A 161 -5.95 5.02 -4.27
CA PHE A 161 -4.68 5.43 -3.66
C PHE A 161 -4.32 6.88 -3.97
N GLN A 162 -4.47 7.29 -5.24
CA GLN A 162 -4.09 8.62 -5.69
C GLN A 162 -4.88 9.72 -4.97
N PHE A 163 -6.18 9.53 -4.76
CA PHE A 163 -7.00 10.49 -4.02
C PHE A 163 -6.55 10.63 -2.56
N HIS A 164 -6.19 9.52 -1.92
CA HIS A 164 -5.76 9.51 -0.52
C HIS A 164 -4.39 10.16 -0.35
N ILE A 165 -3.42 9.87 -1.21
CA ILE A 165 -2.08 10.46 -1.10
C ILE A 165 -2.10 11.96 -1.39
N ILE A 166 -2.91 12.43 -2.35
CA ILE A 166 -3.05 13.86 -2.62
C ILE A 166 -3.78 14.56 -1.47
N ALA A 167 -4.85 13.97 -0.94
CA ALA A 167 -5.54 14.52 0.24
C ALA A 167 -4.59 14.64 1.45
N LEU A 168 -3.73 13.65 1.67
CA LEU A 168 -2.67 13.71 2.69
C LEU A 168 -1.70 14.87 2.43
N VAL A 169 -1.26 15.06 1.19
CA VAL A 169 -0.39 16.19 0.82
C VAL A 169 -1.08 17.53 1.07
N TYR A 170 -2.36 17.67 0.74
CA TYR A 170 -3.12 18.88 1.05
C TYR A 170 -3.23 19.13 2.56
N GLN A 171 -3.52 18.10 3.36
CA GLN A 171 -3.57 18.21 4.81
C GLN A 171 -2.22 18.67 5.39
N ILE A 172 -1.11 18.08 4.94
CA ILE A 172 0.24 18.50 5.35
C ILE A 172 0.51 19.95 4.90
N SER A 173 0.10 20.33 3.70
CA SER A 173 0.28 21.68 3.17
C SER A 173 -0.54 22.72 3.95
N GLN A 174 -1.74 22.36 4.43
CA GLN A 174 -2.54 23.17 5.34
C GLN A 174 -1.84 23.39 6.68
N TRP A 175 -1.30 22.33 7.29
CA TRP A 175 -0.54 22.43 8.53
C TRP A 175 0.72 23.30 8.41
N LEU A 176 1.36 23.27 7.24
CA LEU A 176 2.54 24.10 6.94
C LEU A 176 2.20 25.55 6.54
N GLY A 177 0.92 25.90 6.40
CA GLY A 177 0.50 27.25 6.03
C GLY A 177 0.84 27.63 4.59
N VAL A 178 0.88 26.66 3.68
CA VAL A 178 1.07 26.91 2.23
C VAL A 178 -0.06 27.80 1.70
N PRO A 179 0.20 28.74 0.75
CA PRO A 179 -0.83 29.58 0.13
C PRO A 179 -2.02 28.79 -0.43
N ASP A 180 -3.16 29.47 -0.60
CA ASP A 180 -4.43 28.89 -1.05
C ASP A 180 -4.96 27.77 -0.14
N HIS A 181 -4.74 27.93 1.17
CA HIS A 181 -5.12 26.94 2.19
C HIS A 181 -4.58 25.53 1.86
N GLY A 182 -3.35 25.45 1.37
CA GLY A 182 -2.68 24.19 1.03
C GLY A 182 -3.24 23.42 -0.17
N VAL A 183 -4.26 23.94 -0.86
CA VAL A 183 -4.87 23.30 -2.04
C VAL A 183 -4.63 24.17 -3.27
N ASN A 184 -3.61 23.82 -4.05
CA ASN A 184 -3.24 24.52 -5.28
C ASN A 184 -2.61 23.57 -6.31
N ASN A 185 -2.30 24.07 -7.51
CA ASN A 185 -1.72 23.28 -8.60
C ASN A 185 -0.39 22.60 -8.22
N THR A 186 0.43 23.25 -7.38
CA THR A 186 1.70 22.68 -6.92
C THR A 186 1.42 21.52 -5.99
N THR A 187 0.59 21.71 -4.96
CA THR A 187 0.33 20.69 -3.94
C THR A 187 -0.37 19.46 -4.52
N ALA A 188 -1.19 19.62 -5.56
CA ALA A 188 -1.81 18.51 -6.30
C ALA A 188 -0.78 17.57 -6.95
N ARG A 189 0.40 18.09 -7.33
CA ARG A 189 1.45 17.38 -8.09
C ARG A 189 2.62 16.91 -7.24
N ILE A 190 2.73 17.36 -5.97
CA ILE A 190 3.86 17.00 -5.08
C ILE A 190 4.01 15.49 -4.95
N ALA A 191 2.91 14.74 -4.80
CA ALA A 191 2.96 13.28 -4.65
C ALA A 191 3.56 12.59 -5.89
N ALA A 192 3.15 13.00 -7.09
CA ALA A 192 3.71 12.51 -8.35
C ALA A 192 5.19 12.85 -8.50
N ALA A 193 5.58 14.10 -8.19
CA ALA A 193 6.97 14.56 -8.25
C ALA A 193 7.87 13.83 -7.25
N LEU A 194 7.36 13.56 -6.04
CA LEU A 194 8.05 12.81 -5.00
C LEU A 194 8.33 11.38 -5.46
N LEU A 195 7.30 10.64 -5.90
CA LEU A 195 7.49 9.25 -6.35
C LEU A 195 8.33 9.17 -7.62
N GLY A 196 8.18 10.12 -8.54
CA GLY A 196 9.05 10.25 -9.70
C GLY A 196 10.52 10.46 -9.33
N THR A 197 10.79 11.16 -8.22
CA THR A 197 12.14 11.32 -7.68
C THR A 197 12.62 10.03 -7.00
N VAL A 198 11.76 9.33 -6.25
CA VAL A 198 12.09 8.04 -5.62
C VAL A 198 12.52 7.01 -6.66
N ILE A 199 11.86 6.95 -7.82
CA ILE A 199 12.21 6.05 -8.94
C ILE A 199 13.70 6.14 -9.30
N VAL A 200 14.27 7.34 -9.28
CA VAL A 200 15.69 7.57 -9.64
C VAL A 200 16.65 6.94 -8.64
N GLY A 201 16.25 6.83 -7.37
CA GLY A 201 17.05 6.17 -6.34
C GLY A 201 16.95 4.64 -6.34
N LEU A 202 15.91 4.06 -6.95
CA LEU A 202 15.66 2.62 -6.90
C LEU A 202 16.77 1.75 -7.55
N PRO A 203 17.38 2.13 -8.70
CA PRO A 203 18.48 1.36 -9.31
C PRO A 203 19.69 1.15 -8.40
N TYR A 204 19.93 2.04 -7.43
CA TYR A 204 20.99 1.88 -6.42
C TYR A 204 20.86 0.53 -5.69
N PHE A 205 19.63 0.11 -5.38
CA PHE A 205 19.39 -1.17 -4.71
C PHE A 205 19.61 -2.38 -5.62
N LEU A 206 19.72 -2.19 -6.93
CA LEU A 206 20.04 -3.24 -7.92
C LEU A 206 21.53 -3.28 -8.29
N ARG A 207 22.37 -2.42 -7.70
CA ARG A 207 23.80 -2.31 -8.05
C ARG A 207 24.58 -3.61 -7.94
N ASP A 208 24.23 -4.50 -7.01
CA ASP A 208 24.99 -5.75 -6.87
C ASP A 208 24.57 -6.78 -7.94
N TYR A 209 23.54 -6.51 -8.75
CA TYR A 209 23.19 -7.28 -9.97
C TYR A 209 23.73 -6.63 -11.25
N LEU A 210 23.61 -5.30 -11.35
CA LEU A 210 23.97 -4.54 -12.56
C LEU A 210 25.45 -4.10 -12.59
N GLY A 211 26.08 -4.00 -11.42
CA GLY A 211 27.31 -3.25 -11.22
C GLY A 211 27.05 -1.77 -10.89
N ASN A 212 28.03 -1.13 -10.22
CA ASN A 212 27.89 0.26 -9.76
C ASN A 212 27.70 1.26 -10.91
N ILE A 213 28.43 1.09 -12.01
CA ILE A 213 28.37 1.99 -13.18
C ILE A 213 27.01 1.88 -13.86
N ALA A 214 26.52 0.66 -14.12
CA ALA A 214 25.23 0.45 -14.77
C ALA A 214 24.06 0.94 -13.90
N ALA A 215 24.10 0.71 -12.59
CA ALA A 215 23.10 1.26 -11.67
C ALA A 215 23.10 2.80 -11.67
N TRP A 216 24.29 3.42 -11.71
CA TRP A 216 24.39 4.88 -11.80
C TRP A 216 23.87 5.42 -13.13
N LEU A 217 24.22 4.78 -14.26
CA LEU A 217 23.70 5.13 -15.58
C LEU A 217 22.18 4.97 -15.67
N ALA A 218 21.62 3.89 -15.10
CA ALA A 218 20.17 3.69 -15.03
C ALA A 218 19.49 4.81 -14.23
N SER A 219 20.03 5.16 -13.05
CA SER A 219 19.56 6.32 -12.28
C SER A 219 19.68 7.62 -13.08
N PHE A 220 20.78 7.83 -13.79
CA PHE A 220 20.98 9.04 -14.60
C PHE A 220 19.93 9.14 -15.71
N PHE A 221 19.70 8.08 -16.48
CA PHE A 221 18.69 8.07 -17.53
C PHE A 221 17.27 8.28 -16.98
N LEU A 222 16.94 7.68 -15.83
CA LEU A 222 15.65 7.94 -15.16
C LEU A 222 15.53 9.38 -14.65
N ALA A 223 16.64 10.00 -14.24
CA ALA A 223 16.65 11.38 -13.75
C ALA A 223 16.33 12.39 -14.85
N VAL A 224 16.96 12.24 -16.02
CA VAL A 224 16.91 13.22 -17.13
C VAL A 224 15.97 12.85 -18.27
N SER A 225 15.42 11.63 -18.30
CA SER A 225 14.51 11.18 -19.36
C SER A 225 13.30 12.12 -19.48
N PRO A 226 13.05 12.72 -20.68
CA PRO A 226 11.94 13.62 -20.89
C PRO A 226 10.60 12.99 -20.51
N SER A 227 10.37 11.72 -20.87
CA SER A 227 9.14 11.01 -20.54
C SER A 227 8.98 10.85 -19.01
N MET A 228 10.04 10.45 -18.31
CA MET A 228 9.97 10.28 -16.86
C MET A 228 9.75 11.60 -16.12
N VAL A 229 10.41 12.67 -16.55
CA VAL A 229 10.20 14.01 -15.99
C VAL A 229 8.81 14.53 -16.30
N TYR A 230 8.32 14.33 -17.53
CA TYR A 230 6.97 14.72 -17.93
C TYR A 230 5.92 14.05 -17.04
N PHE A 231 5.85 12.72 -17.01
CA PHE A 231 4.82 11.99 -16.25
C PHE A 231 4.92 12.15 -14.73
N SER A 232 6.12 12.42 -14.20
CA SER A 232 6.27 12.73 -12.76
C SER A 232 5.88 14.15 -12.36
N ARG A 233 5.55 15.02 -13.33
CA ARG A 233 5.04 16.37 -13.06
C ARG A 233 3.54 16.48 -13.28
N PHE A 234 2.86 15.40 -13.66
CA PHE A 234 1.40 15.32 -13.75
C PHE A 234 0.83 14.51 -12.62
N THR A 235 -0.33 14.92 -12.13
CA THR A 235 -1.16 14.14 -11.20
C THR A 235 -1.89 13.03 -11.96
N ARG A 236 -1.13 12.09 -12.54
CA ARG A 236 -1.60 10.89 -13.25
C ARG A 236 -1.05 9.63 -12.59
N GLU A 237 -1.82 8.56 -12.68
CA GLU A 237 -1.61 7.25 -12.09
C GLU A 237 -0.33 6.55 -12.57
N ASP A 238 0.13 6.87 -13.79
CA ASP A 238 1.27 6.22 -14.46
C ASP A 238 2.55 6.25 -13.61
N ILE A 239 2.88 7.38 -13.01
CA ILE A 239 4.13 7.52 -12.25
C ILE A 239 4.08 6.77 -10.93
N TYR A 240 2.91 6.71 -10.30
CA TYR A 240 2.67 5.94 -9.09
C TYR A 240 2.83 4.44 -9.39
N MET A 241 2.20 3.98 -10.47
CA MET A 241 2.34 2.60 -10.99
C MET A 241 3.79 2.25 -11.30
N ALA A 242 4.53 3.13 -11.99
CA ALA A 242 5.94 2.92 -12.31
C ALA A 242 6.80 2.81 -11.03
N CYS A 243 6.57 3.68 -10.04
CA CYS A 243 7.29 3.66 -8.78
C CYS A 243 7.04 2.38 -7.99
N PHE A 244 5.78 1.98 -7.83
CA PHE A 244 5.44 0.78 -7.09
C PHE A 244 5.90 -0.50 -7.80
N THR A 245 5.79 -0.55 -9.13
CA THR A 245 6.28 -1.69 -9.91
C THR A 245 7.80 -1.82 -9.81
N LEU A 246 8.56 -0.73 -9.94
CA LEU A 246 10.00 -0.79 -9.79
C LEU A 246 10.42 -1.10 -8.35
N THR A 247 9.70 -0.59 -7.36
CA THR A 247 9.96 -0.93 -5.94
C THR A 247 9.69 -2.40 -5.68
N LEU A 248 8.63 -2.98 -6.27
CA LEU A 248 8.35 -4.41 -6.22
C LEU A 248 9.51 -5.23 -6.81
N VAL A 249 10.02 -4.86 -7.99
CA VAL A 249 11.20 -5.50 -8.61
C VAL A 249 12.41 -5.44 -7.68
N VAL A 250 12.71 -4.24 -7.15
CA VAL A 250 13.83 -4.04 -6.22
C VAL A 250 13.67 -4.91 -4.97
N ALA A 251 12.48 -4.93 -4.39
CA ALA A 251 12.19 -5.68 -3.18
C ALA A 251 12.32 -7.19 -3.39
N ILE A 252 11.79 -7.74 -4.49
CA ILE A 252 11.95 -9.15 -4.85
C ILE A 252 13.44 -9.48 -5.06
N ALA A 253 14.14 -8.68 -5.87
CA ALA A 253 15.56 -8.90 -6.16
C ALA A 253 16.43 -8.84 -4.88
N ARG A 254 16.10 -7.95 -3.95
CA ARG A 254 16.76 -7.84 -2.65
C ARG A 254 16.42 -8.99 -1.71
N TYR A 255 15.16 -9.44 -1.71
CA TYR A 255 14.73 -10.58 -0.93
C TYR A 255 15.47 -11.85 -1.37
N MET A 256 15.63 -12.08 -2.67
CA MET A 256 16.37 -13.25 -3.19
C MET A 256 17.82 -13.34 -2.68
N ARG A 257 18.47 -12.19 -2.41
CA ARG A 257 19.84 -12.18 -1.86
C ARG A 257 19.90 -12.22 -0.35
N GLU A 258 19.13 -11.37 0.30
CA GLU A 258 19.28 -11.14 1.73
C GLU A 258 18.38 -12.07 2.55
N GLN A 259 17.32 -12.62 1.94
CA GLN A 259 16.28 -13.44 2.57
C GLN A 259 15.64 -12.80 3.83
N LYS A 260 15.68 -11.47 3.92
CA LYS A 260 15.13 -10.71 5.05
C LYS A 260 13.66 -10.37 4.82
N ILE A 261 12.84 -10.56 5.86
CA ILE A 261 11.39 -10.31 5.85
C ILE A 261 11.02 -8.89 5.42
N ARG A 262 11.85 -7.88 5.73
CA ARG A 262 11.64 -6.48 5.35
C ARG A 262 11.41 -6.30 3.83
N TRP A 263 12.07 -7.12 3.03
CA TRP A 263 11.97 -7.04 1.57
C TRP A 263 10.68 -7.68 1.05
N ILE A 264 10.20 -8.76 1.69
CA ILE A 264 8.86 -9.30 1.40
C ILE A 264 7.78 -8.29 1.78
N ILE A 265 7.90 -7.67 2.96
CA ILE A 265 6.93 -6.66 3.40
C ILE A 265 6.91 -5.50 2.41
N LEU A 266 8.09 -5.02 1.96
CA LEU A 266 8.17 -3.97 0.95
C LEU A 266 7.57 -4.40 -0.40
N ALA A 267 7.79 -5.65 -0.82
CA ALA A 267 7.20 -6.19 -2.04
C ALA A 267 5.66 -6.24 -1.93
N ALA A 268 5.13 -6.80 -0.84
CA ALA A 268 3.69 -6.87 -0.59
C ALA A 268 3.05 -5.48 -0.51
N ALA A 269 3.69 -4.54 0.20
CA ALA A 269 3.23 -3.16 0.27
C ALA A 269 3.23 -2.49 -1.11
N SER A 270 4.31 -2.62 -1.87
CA SER A 270 4.40 -2.06 -3.23
C SER A 270 3.33 -2.64 -4.16
N PHE A 271 3.10 -3.95 -4.08
CA PHE A 271 2.05 -4.62 -4.84
C PHE A 271 0.65 -4.12 -4.47
N ALA A 272 0.35 -4.03 -3.18
CA ALA A 272 -0.94 -3.52 -2.69
C ALA A 272 -1.17 -2.06 -3.11
N LEU A 273 -0.12 -1.22 -3.06
CA LEU A 273 -0.19 0.18 -3.49
C LEU A 273 -0.37 0.31 -5.01
N SER A 274 0.32 -0.52 -5.80
CA SER A 274 0.07 -0.63 -7.25
C SER A 274 -1.39 -0.98 -7.52
N TYR A 275 -1.89 -2.04 -6.88
CA TYR A 275 -3.27 -2.49 -7.04
C TYR A 275 -4.30 -1.41 -6.67
N ALA A 276 -4.02 -0.64 -5.61
CA ALA A 276 -4.85 0.48 -5.19
C ALA A 276 -4.70 1.72 -6.07
N THR A 277 -3.75 1.77 -7.01
CA THR A 277 -3.52 2.90 -7.92
C THR A 277 -4.28 2.74 -9.22
N SER A 278 -4.14 1.60 -9.91
CA SER A 278 -4.78 1.38 -11.20
C SER A 278 -4.98 -0.11 -11.50
N GLU A 279 -6.02 -0.38 -12.27
CA GLU A 279 -6.33 -1.64 -12.94
C GLU A 279 -5.18 -2.15 -13.82
N ALA A 280 -4.28 -1.28 -14.27
CA ALA A 280 -3.06 -1.66 -14.99
C ALA A 280 -2.19 -2.64 -14.18
N THR A 281 -2.38 -2.75 -12.86
CA THR A 281 -1.73 -3.76 -12.02
C THR A 281 -2.00 -5.19 -12.49
N PHE A 282 -3.13 -5.47 -13.15
CA PHE A 282 -3.40 -6.80 -13.71
C PHE A 282 -2.37 -7.20 -14.79
N LEU A 283 -1.83 -6.24 -15.55
CA LEU A 283 -0.73 -6.48 -16.48
C LEU A 283 0.55 -6.82 -15.73
N THR A 284 0.86 -6.09 -14.65
CA THR A 284 1.99 -6.38 -13.77
C THR A 284 1.89 -7.80 -13.21
N ILE A 285 0.70 -8.22 -12.74
CA ILE A 285 0.44 -9.59 -12.27
C ILE A 285 0.67 -10.60 -13.39
N ALA A 286 0.14 -10.37 -14.59
CA ALA A 286 0.30 -11.28 -15.71
C ALA A 286 1.78 -11.46 -16.09
N ILE A 287 2.54 -10.36 -16.14
CA ILE A 287 3.97 -10.39 -16.46
C ILE A 287 4.74 -11.19 -15.41
N PHE A 288 4.70 -10.78 -14.13
CA PHE A 288 5.46 -11.50 -13.08
C PHE A 288 4.96 -12.93 -12.87
N GLY A 289 3.64 -13.15 -12.96
CA GLY A 289 3.02 -14.46 -12.87
C GLY A 289 3.48 -15.39 -13.99
N SER A 290 3.68 -14.88 -15.22
CA SER A 290 4.19 -15.69 -16.33
C SER A 290 5.62 -16.19 -16.09
N PHE A 291 6.51 -15.35 -15.56
CA PHE A 291 7.87 -15.76 -15.18
C PHE A 291 7.86 -16.80 -14.05
N LEU A 292 6.98 -16.64 -13.06
CA LEU A 292 6.84 -17.62 -11.98
C LEU A 292 6.27 -18.94 -12.49
N GLY A 293 5.25 -18.90 -13.34
CA GLY A 293 4.66 -20.09 -13.96
C GLY A 293 5.69 -20.85 -14.80
N ALA A 294 6.50 -20.14 -15.58
CA ALA A 294 7.59 -20.74 -16.36
C ALA A 294 8.72 -21.33 -15.50
N LEU A 295 8.88 -20.89 -14.25
CA LEU A 295 9.89 -21.43 -13.32
C LEU A 295 9.42 -22.70 -12.61
N ILE A 296 8.10 -22.85 -12.42
CA ILE A 296 7.49 -23.99 -11.73
C ILE A 296 7.35 -25.21 -12.65
N VAL A 297 7.20 -24.97 -13.96
CA VAL A 297 7.12 -26.01 -15.01
C VAL A 297 8.52 -26.43 -15.44
#